data_AF-A0A183HAD8-F1
#
_entry.id   AF-A0A183HAD8-F1
#
_cell.length_a   1.000
_cell.length_b   1.000
_cell.length_c   1.000
_cell.angle_alpha   90.00
_cell.angle_beta   90.00
_cell.angle_gamma   90.00
#
_symmetry.space_group_name_H-M   'P 1'
#
loop_
_entity.id
_entity.type
_entity.pdbx_description
1 polymer ?
#
loop_
_entity_poly.entity_id
_entity_poly.type
_entity_poly.pdbx_seq_one_letter_code
_entity_poly.pdbx_strand_id
1 'polypeptide(L)'
;MKIEHFDVLLSKQTEKPYTGGEAVQGHVEINVLEKIKVGRLTVKLIGQAQTGWKNKNSEVLYESNEQVLNEYIDLTRLLQKFSYC
;
A
#
# COMPACT_ATOMS: atom_id res chain seq x y z
N MET A 1 21.82 -4.11 9.61
CA MET A 1 20.74 -3.34 8.96
C MET A 1 20.56 -2.05 9.77
N LYS A 2 20.35 -0.88 9.15
CA LYS A 2 20.24 0.42 9.87
C LYS A 2 18.82 0.73 10.35
N ILE A 3 17.85 0.03 9.78
CA ILE A 3 16.44 0.07 10.12
C ILE A 3 16.18 -1.13 11.02
N GLU A 4 15.47 -0.92 12.13
CA GLU A 4 14.99 -1.95 13.03
C GLU A 4 13.61 -2.45 12.59
N HIS A 5 12.73 -1.51 12.26
CA HIS A 5 11.33 -1.79 11.92
C HIS A 5 10.85 -0.83 10.83
N PHE A 6 10.05 -1.33 9.88
CA PHE A 6 9.43 -0.51 8.84
C PHE A 6 8.09 -1.11 8.40
N ASP A 7 7.01 -0.59 8.99
CA ASP A 7 5.67 -1.10 8.81
C ASP A 7 4.67 0.00 8.43
N VAL A 8 3.56 -0.44 7.81
CA VAL A 8 2.38 0.38 7.55
C VAL A 8 1.28 -0.08 8.51
N LEU A 9 0.91 0.78 9.44
CA LEU A 9 -0.09 0.49 10.46
C LEU A 9 -1.42 1.15 10.08
N LEU A 10 -2.41 0.33 9.76
CA LEU A 10 -3.75 0.78 9.44
C LEU A 10 -4.51 1.12 10.72
N SER A 11 -5.29 2.20 10.69
CA SER A 11 -6.12 2.63 11.83
C SER A 11 -7.26 1.64 12.10
N LYS A 12 -7.75 0.93 11.08
CA LYS A 12 -8.78 -0.10 11.21
C LYS A 12 -8.14 -1.39 11.74
N GLN A 13 -8.28 -1.64 13.04
CA GLN A 13 -7.77 -2.83 13.72
C GLN A 13 -8.75 -4.01 13.67
N THR A 14 -9.33 -4.26 12.49
CA THR A 14 -10.30 -5.35 12.30
C THR A 14 -9.96 -6.13 11.04
N GLU A 15 -10.23 -7.42 11.04
CA GLU A 15 -10.07 -8.29 9.86
C GLU A 15 -11.13 -8.05 8.78
N LYS A 16 -12.10 -7.16 9.03
CA LYS A 16 -13.16 -6.87 8.07
C LYS A 16 -12.60 -6.10 6.87
N PRO A 17 -12.96 -6.48 5.63
CA PRO A 17 -12.53 -5.77 4.44
C PRO A 17 -13.02 -4.32 4.45
N TYR A 18 -12.33 -3.47 3.71
CA TYR A 18 -12.84 -2.14 3.41
C TYR A 18 -13.99 -2.21 2.41
N THR A 19 -14.98 -1.36 2.59
CA THR A 19 -16.13 -1.25 1.68
C THR A 19 -16.16 0.11 0.98
N GLY A 20 -16.91 0.21 -0.12
CA GLY A 20 -17.01 1.44 -0.91
C GLY A 20 -17.46 2.63 -0.07
N GLY A 21 -16.71 3.74 -0.14
CA GLY A 21 -16.97 4.95 0.64
C GLY A 21 -16.25 4.99 1.99
N GLU A 22 -15.63 3.90 2.45
CA GLU A 22 -14.79 3.94 3.64
C GLU A 22 -13.44 4.64 3.37
N ALA A 23 -12.97 5.40 4.35
CA ALA A 23 -11.64 5.99 4.32
C ALA A 23 -10.60 4.97 4.79
N VAL A 24 -9.57 4.72 3.97
CA VAL A 24 -8.38 3.97 4.38
C VAL A 24 -7.41 4.95 5.04
N GLN A 25 -7.16 4.75 6.33
CA GLN A 25 -6.30 5.63 7.15
C GLN A 25 -5.27 4.79 7.91
N GLY A 26 -4.12 5.41 8.20
CA GLY A 26 -3.02 4.77 8.90
C GLY A 26 -1.80 5.67 8.98
N HIS A 27 -0.70 5.09 9.44
CA HIS A 27 0.60 5.76 9.49
C HIS A 27 1.71 4.79 9.08
N VAL A 28 2.83 5.36 8.67
CA VAL A 28 4.07 4.62 8.38
C VAL A 28 4.99 4.78 9.58
N GLU A 29 5.40 3.66 10.16
CA GLU A 29 6.34 3.64 11.28
C GLU A 29 7.71 3.15 10.79
N ILE A 30 8.76 3.93 11.09
CA ILE A 30 10.14 3.59 10.70
C ILE A 30 11.04 3.80 11.92
N ASN A 31 11.53 2.69 12.49
CA ASN A 31 12.45 2.71 13.63
C ASN A 31 13.87 2.46 13.13
N VAL A 32 14.82 3.27 13.59
CA VAL A 32 16.19 3.27 13.10
C VAL A 32 17.15 3.08 14.26
N LEU A 33 18.15 2.23 14.08
CA LEU A 33 19.15 1.92 15.11
C LEU A 33 20.26 2.99 15.16
N GLU A 34 20.41 3.75 14.08
CA GLU A 34 21.40 4.82 13.94
C GLU A 34 20.85 5.93 13.04
N LYS A 35 21.54 7.08 13.02
CA LYS A 35 21.13 8.22 12.21
C LYS A 35 21.15 7.84 10.72
N ILE A 36 20.00 7.98 10.07
CA ILE A 36 19.87 7.78 8.63
C ILE A 36 19.39 9.05 7.92
N LYS A 37 19.64 9.12 6.61
CA LYS A 37 19.04 10.11 5.72
C LYS A 37 18.10 9.39 4.78
N VAL A 38 16.82 9.70 4.83
CA VAL A 38 15.83 9.15 3.91
C VAL A 38 15.91 9.89 2.58
N GLY A 39 16.28 9.19 1.52
CA GLY A 39 16.38 9.76 0.17
C GLY A 39 15.03 9.92 -0.54
N ARG A 40 14.11 8.97 -0.32
CA ARG A 40 12.77 8.97 -0.91
C ARG A 40 11.80 8.19 -0.04
N LEU A 41 10.58 8.70 0.12
CA LEU A 41 9.45 7.99 0.72
C LEU A 41 8.22 8.13 -0.19
N THR A 42 7.64 7.02 -0.63
CA THR A 42 6.48 7.00 -1.50
C THR A 42 5.48 5.98 -0.98
N VAL A 43 4.21 6.36 -0.92
CA VAL A 43 3.10 5.47 -0.57
C VAL A 43 2.30 5.22 -1.84
N LYS A 44 1.98 3.94 -2.10
CA LYS A 44 1.28 3.51 -3.30
C LYS A 44 0.10 2.62 -2.94
N LEU A 45 -1.06 2.91 -3.52
CA LEU A 45 -2.28 2.11 -3.39
C LEU A 45 -2.61 1.49 -4.75
N ILE A 46 -2.60 0.16 -4.79
CA ILE A 46 -2.85 -0.63 -6.00
C ILE A 46 -4.09 -1.47 -5.77
N GLY A 47 -4.99 -1.49 -6.75
CA GLY A 47 -6.17 -2.35 -6.77
C GLY A 47 -6.19 -3.16 -8.04
N GLN A 48 -6.48 -4.46 -7.91
CA GLN A 48 -6.61 -5.39 -9.02
C GLN A 48 -7.98 -6.08 -8.95
N ALA A 49 -8.64 -6.19 -10.09
CA ALA A 49 -9.85 -6.97 -10.25
C ALA A 49 -9.53 -8.22 -11.06
N GLN A 50 -9.74 -9.39 -10.46
CA GLN A 50 -9.54 -10.68 -11.10
C GLN A 50 -10.91 -11.32 -11.32
N THR A 51 -11.19 -11.70 -12.57
CA THR A 51 -12.41 -12.40 -12.96
C THR A 51 -12.07 -13.69 -13.67
N GLY A 52 -12.87 -14.73 -13.42
CA GLY A 52 -12.70 -16.06 -13.99
C GLY A 52 -14.05 -16.65 -14.38
N TRP A 53 -14.15 -17.17 -15.60
CA TRP A 53 -15.38 -17.77 -16.14
C TRP A 53 -15.05 -19.13 -16.72
N LYS A 54 -15.76 -20.16 -16.26
CA LYS A 54 -15.69 -21.51 -16.85
C LYS A 54 -16.97 -21.79 -17.61
N ASN A 55 -16.83 -22.17 -18.88
CA ASN A 55 -17.98 -22.60 -19.66
C ASN A 55 -18.46 -23.97 -19.12
N LYS A 56 -19.77 -24.13 -18.90
CA LYS A 56 -20.35 -25.37 -18.37
C LYS A 56 -20.15 -26.57 -19.31
N ASN A 57 -20.02 -26.31 -20.61
CA ASN A 57 -19.98 -27.34 -21.65
C ASN A 57 -18.58 -27.52 -22.25
N SER A 58 -17.55 -26.85 -21.72
CA SER A 58 -16.17 -27.00 -22.18
C SER A 58 -15.19 -26.79 -21.04
N GLU A 59 -14.03 -27.42 -21.08
CA GLU A 59 -12.98 -27.20 -20.09
C GLU A 59 -12.29 -25.83 -20.22
N VAL A 60 -12.68 -25.02 -21.20
CA VAL A 60 -12.15 -23.67 -21.43
C VAL A 60 -12.46 -22.76 -20.23
N LEU A 61 -11.39 -22.24 -19.65
CA LEU A 61 -11.37 -21.23 -18.61
C LEU A 61 -10.98 -19.88 -19.23
N TYR A 62 -11.77 -18.85 -18.96
CA TYR A 62 -11.47 -17.47 -19.34
C TYR A 62 -11.10 -16.70 -18.08
N GLU A 63 -9.92 -16.12 -18.05
CA GLU A 63 -9.44 -15.31 -16.93
C GLU A 63 -9.13 -13.90 -17.42
N SER A 64 -9.43 -12.89 -16.60
CA SER A 64 -9.08 -11.50 -16.83
C SER A 64 -8.57 -10.90 -15.53
N ASN A 65 -7.45 -10.19 -15.60
CA ASN A 65 -6.83 -9.51 -14.48
C ASN A 65 -6.58 -8.05 -14.88
N GLU A 66 -7.38 -7.15 -14.34
CA GLU A 66 -7.34 -5.72 -14.67
C GLU A 66 -6.88 -4.91 -13.46
N GLN A 67 -5.95 -3.98 -13.70
CA GLN A 67 -5.57 -3.01 -12.68
C GLN A 67 -6.61 -1.89 -12.64
N VAL A 68 -7.38 -1.84 -11.56
CA VAL A 68 -8.47 -0.86 -11.37
C VAL A 68 -8.04 0.37 -10.58
N LEU A 69 -6.88 0.33 -9.92
CA LEU A 69 -6.36 1.44 -9.12
C LEU A 69 -4.82 1.44 -9.12
N ASN A 70 -4.22 2.62 -9.27
CA ASN A 70 -2.77 2.82 -9.32
C ASN A 70 -2.35 4.19 -8.78
N GLU A 71 -2.80 4.52 -7.58
CA GLU A 71 -2.54 5.83 -6.99
C GLU A 71 -1.24 5.83 -6.20
N TYR A 72 -0.49 6.93 -6.23
CA TYR A 72 0.67 7.10 -5.37
C TYR A 72 0.84 8.54 -4.92
N ILE A 73 1.51 8.70 -3.78
CA ILE A 73 1.92 9.99 -3.24
C ILE A 73 3.38 9.94 -2.82
N ASP A 74 4.13 10.97 -3.20
CA ASP A 74 5.51 11.16 -2.78
C ASP A 74 5.55 12.01 -1.49
N LEU A 75 6.01 11.40 -0.41
CA LEU A 75 6.10 12.01 0.92
C LEU A 75 7.53 12.51 1.24
N THR A 76 8.48 12.37 0.32
CA THR A 76 9.90 12.70 0.53
C THR A 76 10.10 14.14 1.01
N ARG A 77 9.33 15.09 0.46
CA ARG A 77 9.40 16.51 0.82
C ARG A 77 8.96 16.78 2.25
N LEU A 78 8.08 15.95 2.81
CA LEU A 78 7.61 16.10 4.19
C LEU A 78 8.72 15.77 5.19
N LEU A 79 9.61 14.84 4.85
CA LEU A 79 10.74 14.45 5.70
C LEU A 79 11.84 15.52 5.77
N GLN A 80 12.05 16.27 4.68
CA GLN A 80 13.09 17.29 4.60
C GLN A 80 12.80 18.52 5.47
N LYS A 81 11.53 18.82 5.74
CA LYS A 81 11.13 19.95 6.60
C LYS A 81 11.54 19.77 8.06
N PHE A 82 11.78 18.54 8.53
CA PHE A 82 12.15 18.25 9.91
C PHE A 82 13.66 18.06 10.15
N SER A 83 14.50 18.25 9.12
CA SER A 83 15.96 18.07 9.24
C SER A 83 16.73 19.34 9.65
N TYR A 84 16.05 20.41 10.09
CA TYR A 84 16.65 21.71 10.46
C TYR A 84 16.30 22.19 11.89
N CYS A 85 16.25 21.27 12.86
CA CYS A 85 16.28 21.62 14.29
C CYS A 85 17.45 20.91 14.97
#